data_AF-A0AAU5JHT0-F1
#
_entry.id   AF-A0AAU5JHT0-F1
#
_cell.length_a   1.000
_cell.length_b   1.000
_cell.length_c   1.000
_cell.angle_alpha   90.00
_cell.angle_beta   90.00
_cell.angle_gamma   90.00
#
_symmetry.space_group_name_H-M   'P 1'
#
loop_
_entity.id
_entity.type
_entity.pdbx_description
1 polymer ?
#
loop_
_entity_poly.entity_id
_entity_poly.type
_entity_poly.pdbx_seq_one_letter_code
_entity_poly.pdbx_strand_id
1 'polypeptide(L)'
;MVSAPTPDNLPPFVTFEAAAHLLVELGLTTHATGDTLRYLARTRDDWPFGSGDRLPYINIANARTMETGILLEYFRKHPPPTGVRGPDKKPRAKPGSAS
;
A
#
# COMPACT_ATOMS: atom_id res chain seq x y z
N MET A 1 0.76 20.64 -18.89
CA MET A 1 1.73 19.69 -18.30
C MET A 1 1.57 19.78 -16.79
N VAL A 2 0.99 18.76 -16.16
CA VAL A 2 0.90 18.71 -14.69
C VAL A 2 2.27 18.24 -14.21
N SER A 3 3.00 19.11 -13.50
CA SER A 3 4.31 18.79 -12.95
C SER A 3 4.22 17.54 -12.09
N ALA A 4 5.15 16.59 -12.30
CA ALA A 4 5.29 15.43 -11.43
C ALA A 4 5.47 15.89 -9.97
N PRO A 5 4.86 15.21 -8.99
CA PRO A 5 5.01 15.58 -7.58
C PRO A 5 6.47 15.46 -7.17
N THR A 6 7.11 16.60 -6.91
CA THR A 6 8.42 16.63 -6.25
C THR A 6 8.24 16.28 -4.76
N PRO A 7 9.26 15.68 -4.11
CA PRO A 7 9.21 15.27 -2.70
C PRO A 7 8.73 16.38 -1.74
N ASP A 8 9.02 17.64 -2.08
CA ASP A 8 8.73 18.82 -1.25
C ASP A 8 7.24 19.22 -1.20
N ASN A 9 6.37 18.59 -2.00
CA ASN A 9 4.93 18.93 -2.09
C ASN A 9 3.99 17.77 -1.71
N LEU A 10 4.53 16.74 -1.06
CA LEU A 10 3.72 15.60 -0.66
C LEU A 10 2.89 15.91 0.59
N PRO A 11 1.65 15.42 0.68
CA PRO A 11 0.86 15.57 1.89
C PRO A 11 1.60 14.89 3.06
N PRO A 12 1.63 15.48 4.27
CA PRO A 12 2.36 14.90 5.41
C PRO A 12 1.77 13.57 5.87
N PHE A 13 0.46 13.37 5.65
CA PHE A 13 -0.25 12.15 5.96
C PHE A 13 -1.09 11.69 4.78
N VAL A 14 -1.16 10.38 4.59
CA VAL A 14 -1.97 9.75 3.54
C VAL A 14 -2.85 8.64 4.11
N THR A 15 -4.06 8.53 3.59
CA THR A 15 -4.90 7.33 3.81
C THR A 15 -4.31 6.14 3.05
N PHE A 16 -4.77 4.92 3.33
CA PHE A 16 -4.40 3.74 2.54
C PHE A 16 -4.64 3.91 1.03
N GLU A 17 -5.73 4.57 0.66
CA GLU A 17 -6.08 4.79 -0.76
C GLU A 17 -5.13 5.81 -1.39
N ALA A 18 -4.94 6.97 -0.75
CA ALA A 18 -4.04 8.02 -1.23
C ALA A 18 -2.58 7.53 -1.30
N ALA A 19 -2.16 6.74 -0.32
CA ALA A 19 -0.87 6.07 -0.29
C ALA A 19 -0.67 5.16 -1.50
N ALA A 20 -1.67 4.36 -1.86
CA ALA A 20 -1.58 3.46 -3.01
C ALA A 20 -1.38 4.23 -4.32
N HIS A 21 -2.16 5.30 -4.54
CA HIS A 21 -2.00 6.18 -5.70
C HIS A 21 -0.61 6.81 -5.73
N LEU A 22 -0.15 7.35 -4.60
CA LEU A 22 1.15 8.00 -4.51
C LEU A 22 2.31 7.04 -4.80
N LEU A 23 2.26 5.80 -4.31
CA LEU A 23 3.28 4.80 -4.57
C LEU A 23 3.38 4.42 -6.06
N VAL A 24 2.25 4.40 -6.77
CA VAL A 24 2.21 4.14 -8.22
C VAL A 24 2.74 5.34 -8.99
N GLU A 25 2.31 6.56 -8.63
CA GLU A 25 2.77 7.81 -9.26
C GLU A 25 4.29 8.01 -9.13
N LEU A 26 4.85 7.63 -7.99
CA LEU A 26 6.30 7.69 -7.73
C LEU A 26 7.07 6.49 -8.29
N GLY A 27 6.40 5.53 -8.95
CA GLY A 27 7.04 4.34 -9.53
C GLY A 27 7.61 3.36 -8.50
N LEU A 28 7.21 3.46 -7.22
CA LEU A 28 7.64 2.56 -6.15
C LEU A 28 6.92 1.21 -6.20
N THR A 29 5.77 1.16 -6.88
CA THR A 29 5.04 -0.07 -7.18
C THR A 29 4.38 0.04 -8.55
N THR A 30 4.26 -1.08 -9.27
CA THR A 30 3.61 -1.13 -10.58
C THR A 30 2.09 -1.01 -10.46
N HIS A 31 1.52 -1.55 -9.39
CA HIS A 31 0.09 -1.51 -9.13
C HIS A 31 -0.16 -1.66 -7.62
N ALA A 32 -0.95 -0.74 -7.06
CA ALA A 32 -1.39 -0.82 -5.68
C ALA A 32 -2.79 -0.23 -5.54
N THR A 33 -3.57 -0.81 -4.63
CA THR A 33 -4.84 -0.25 -4.15
C THR A 33 -4.78 -0.12 -2.63
N GLY A 34 -5.71 0.64 -2.03
CA GLY A 34 -5.79 0.72 -0.57
C GLY A 34 -5.94 -0.66 0.09
N ASP A 35 -6.61 -1.60 -0.54
CA ASP A 35 -6.73 -2.98 -0.04
C ASP A 35 -5.42 -3.76 -0.09
N THR A 36 -4.60 -3.57 -1.13
CA THR A 36 -3.26 -4.15 -1.17
C THR A 36 -2.42 -3.64 -0.02
N LEU A 37 -2.44 -2.33 0.27
CA LEU A 37 -1.70 -1.78 1.40
C LEU A 37 -2.25 -2.25 2.74
N ARG A 38 -3.59 -2.35 2.90
CA ARG A 38 -4.20 -2.94 4.10
C ARG A 38 -3.82 -4.40 4.28
N TYR A 39 -3.66 -5.16 3.20
CA TYR A 39 -3.19 -6.53 3.24
C TYR A 39 -1.74 -6.56 3.73
N LEU A 40 -0.84 -5.78 3.13
CA LEU A 40 0.55 -5.68 3.57
C LEU A 40 0.66 -5.28 5.05
N ALA A 41 -0.12 -4.30 5.49
CA ALA A 41 -0.15 -3.86 6.88
C ALA A 41 -0.55 -4.95 7.88
N ARG A 42 -1.32 -5.95 7.42
CA ARG A 42 -1.75 -7.10 8.24
C ARG A 42 -0.79 -8.28 8.17
N THR A 43 -0.11 -8.46 7.04
CA THR A 43 0.69 -9.67 6.78
C THR A 43 2.19 -9.48 6.93
N ARG A 44 2.68 -8.24 6.97
CA ARG A 44 4.11 -7.96 7.10
C ARG A 44 4.46 -7.64 8.54
N ASP A 45 5.41 -8.39 9.09
CA ASP A 45 5.89 -8.19 10.46
C ASP A 45 6.74 -6.93 10.60
N ASP A 46 7.41 -6.53 9.52
CA ASP A 46 8.22 -5.31 9.41
C ASP A 46 7.41 -4.05 9.12
N TRP A 47 6.07 -4.16 9.03
CA TRP A 47 5.23 -3.02 8.68
C TRP A 47 5.33 -1.92 9.75
N PRO A 48 5.65 -0.66 9.38
CA PRO A 48 6.05 0.35 10.33
C PRO A 48 4.88 0.92 11.14
N PHE A 49 3.63 0.73 10.69
CA PHE A 49 2.45 1.31 11.32
C PHE A 49 1.59 0.29 12.05
N GLY A 50 1.22 0.53 13.30
CA GLY A 50 0.53 -0.46 14.11
C GLY A 50 0.26 -0.02 15.53
N SER A 51 0.08 -1.02 16.39
CA SER A 51 0.06 -0.91 17.83
C SER A 51 1.39 -1.42 18.42
N GLY A 52 1.64 -1.14 19.70
CA GLY A 52 2.86 -1.56 20.38
C GLY A 52 4.05 -0.68 19.96
N ASP A 53 5.15 -1.32 19.57
CA ASP A 53 6.41 -0.64 19.20
C ASP A 53 6.39 -0.02 17.79
N ARG A 54 5.27 -0.14 17.07
CA ARG A 54 5.07 0.42 15.72
C ARG A 54 4.49 1.84 15.81
N LEU A 55 4.67 2.64 14.76
CA LEU A 55 4.09 3.98 14.69
C LEU A 55 2.56 3.92 14.65
N PRO A 56 1.85 4.68 15.49
CA PRO A 56 0.40 4.65 15.50
C PRO A 56 -0.17 5.22 14.20
N TYR A 57 -1.32 4.71 13.80
CA TYR A 57 -2.13 5.36 12.76
C TYR A 57 -2.77 6.62 13.33
N ILE A 58 -2.71 7.71 12.59
CA ILE A 58 -3.48 8.92 12.93
C ILE A 58 -4.86 8.78 12.31
N ASN A 59 -5.91 8.91 13.12
CA ASN A 59 -7.28 8.91 12.62
C ASN A 59 -7.70 10.34 12.29
N ILE A 60 -7.95 10.62 11.01
CA ILE A 60 -8.53 11.88 10.55
C ILE A 60 -9.97 11.59 10.15
N ALA A 61 -10.92 12.14 10.91
CA ALA A 61 -12.32 11.73 10.89
C ALA A 61 -12.46 10.20 11.04
N ASN A 62 -12.95 9.51 10.00
CA ASN A 62 -13.16 8.06 10.00
C ASN A 62 -12.06 7.27 9.26
N ALA A 63 -10.99 7.94 8.79
CA ALA A 63 -9.94 7.32 8.01
C ALA A 63 -8.63 7.18 8.79
N ARG A 64 -8.04 5.98 8.73
CA ARG A 64 -6.67 5.73 9.21
C ARG A 64 -5.68 6.31 8.21
N THR A 65 -4.75 7.11 8.72
CA THR A 65 -3.69 7.75 7.96
C THR A 65 -2.31 7.34 8.47
N MET A 66 -1.34 7.45 7.57
CA MET A 66 0.06 7.09 7.78
C MET A 66 0.92 8.31 7.44
N GLU A 67 2.03 8.48 8.14
CA GLU A 67 3.01 9.49 7.78
C GLU A 67 3.65 9.16 6.43
N THR A 68 3.55 10.10 5.49
CA THR A 68 3.95 9.85 4.10
C THR A 68 5.44 9.58 3.98
N GLY A 69 6.28 10.31 4.70
CA GLY A 69 7.74 10.13 4.66
C GLY A 69 8.16 8.71 5.04
N ILE A 70 7.67 8.23 6.19
CA ILE A 70 7.97 6.88 6.69
C ILE A 70 7.44 5.80 5.75
N LEU A 71 6.23 5.97 5.22
CA LEU A 71 5.66 5.04 4.25
C LEU A 71 6.56 4.94 3.00
N LEU A 72 6.97 6.07 2.43
CA LEU A 72 7.82 6.08 1.24
C LEU A 72 9.19 5.49 1.52
N GLU A 73 9.78 5.80 2.67
CA GLU A 73 11.05 5.22 3.10
C GLU A 73 10.97 3.70 3.23
N TYR A 74 9.88 3.19 3.81
CA TYR A 74 9.62 1.75 3.92
C TYR A 74 9.57 1.08 2.54
N PHE A 75 8.82 1.63 1.58
CA PHE A 75 8.73 1.07 0.23
C PHE A 75 10.02 1.21 -0.58
N ARG A 76 10.85 2.23 -0.31
CA ARG A 76 12.19 2.35 -0.91
C ARG A 76 13.14 1.28 -0.38
N LYS A 77 13.08 0.96 0.91
CA LYS A 77 13.91 -0.08 1.56
C LYS A 77 13.42 -1.49 1.24
N HIS A 78 12.12 -1.64 1.07
CA HIS A 78 11.46 -2.93 0.86
C HIS A 78 10.55 -2.88 -0.37
N PRO A 79 11.14 -2.69 -1.57
CA PRO A 79 10.36 -2.62 -2.79
C PRO A 79 9.56 -3.92 -2.96
N PRO A 80 8.27 -3.84 -3.34
CA PRO A 80 7.52 -5.03 -3.71
C PRO A 80 8.27 -5.72 -4.86
N PRO A 81 8.28 -7.07 -4.90
CA PRO A 81 9.07 -7.81 -5.87
C PRO A 81 8.70 -7.38 -7.29
N THR A 82 9.66 -6.75 -7.98
CA THR A 82 9.52 -6.31 -9.36
C THR A 82 9.41 -7.54 -10.26
N GLY A 83 8.26 -7.74 -10.89
CA GLY A 83 8.04 -8.83 -11.85
C GLY A 83 6.99 -9.87 -11.46
N VAL A 84 6.36 -9.78 -10.27
CA VAL A 84 5.19 -10.62 -9.97
C VAL A 84 3.97 -9.99 -10.61
N ARG A 85 3.77 -10.33 -11.90
CA ARG A 85 2.44 -10.34 -12.54
C ARG A 85 1.47 -10.89 -11.50
N GLY A 86 0.41 -10.12 -11.19
CA GLY A 86 -0.54 -10.45 -10.12
C GLY A 86 -0.93 -11.93 -10.15
N PRO A 87 -1.30 -12.51 -8.99
CA PRO A 87 -1.45 -13.96 -8.83
C PRO A 87 -2.15 -14.52 -10.04
N ASP A 88 -1.50 -15.49 -10.69
CA ASP A 88 -2.10 -16.30 -11.73
C ASP A 88 -3.52 -16.60 -11.26
N LYS A 89 -4.52 -16.06 -11.96
CA LYS A 89 -5.93 -16.31 -11.64
C LYS A 89 -6.10 -17.81 -11.86
N LYS A 90 -5.79 -18.62 -10.84
CA LYS A 90 -6.12 -20.04 -10.85
C LYS A 90 -7.62 -20.07 -11.21
N PRO A 91 -8.00 -20.75 -12.30
CA PRO A 91 -9.41 -20.82 -12.66
C PRO A 91 -10.15 -21.35 -11.43
N ARG A 92 -11.15 -20.60 -10.98
CA ARG A 92 -12.06 -21.01 -9.92
C ARG A 92 -12.57 -22.40 -10.31
N ALA A 93 -12.10 -23.44 -9.61
CA ALA A 93 -12.65 -24.78 -9.77
C ALA A 93 -14.14 -24.66 -9.46
N LYS A 94 -14.98 -24.86 -10.47
CA LYS A 94 -16.42 -25.00 -10.28
C LYS A 94 -16.59 -26.19 -9.32
N PRO A 95 -17.26 -26.05 -8.16
CA PRO A 95 -17.63 -27.23 -7.40
C PRO A 95 -18.54 -28.05 -8.30
N GLY A 96 -18.14 -29.30 -8.52
CA GLY A 96 -18.84 -30.23 -9.39
C GLY A 96 -20.30 -30.37 -8.97
N SER A 97 -21.17 -30.32 -9.97
CA SER A 97 -22.55 -30.75 -9.87
C SER A 97 -22.57 -32.20 -9.39
N ALA A 98 -23.11 -32.43 -8.20
CA ALA A 98 -23.57 -33.73 -7.75
C ALA A 98 -25.09 -33.66 -7.71
N SER A 99 -25.72 -34.35 -8.65
CA SER A 99 -26.99 -35.10 -8.57
C SER A 99 -27.51 -35.38 -9.98
#